data_AF-A0A3C1X4G6-F1
#
_entry.id   AF-A0A3C1X4G6-F1
#
_cell.length_a   1.000
_cell.length_b   1.000
_cell.length_c   1.000
_cell.angle_alpha   90.00
_cell.angle_beta   90.00
_cell.angle_gamma   90.00
#
_symmetry.space_group_name_H-M   'P 1'
#
loop_
_entity.id
_entity.type
_entity.pdbx_description
1 polymer ?
#
loop_
_entity_poly.entity_id
_entity_poly.type
_entity_poly.pdbx_seq_one_letter_code
_entity_poly.pdbx_strand_id
1 'polypeptide(L)'
;MLQGSLQSVPSCVVRLWRGGLLLWAGVVILSSVVVPGFADDERVASVKSDEEPIGSAWEDSRNPVRVAFGDERLALWSLRVPRAVDVPSSIPAGGNAIDAFLQRKLDAAGVVASGEADRRTLLRRVTLDLTGLLPTS
;
A
#
# COMPACT_ATOMS: atom_id res chain seq x y z
N MET A 1 -7.17 -42.27 15.09
CA MET A 1 -6.62 -42.60 13.76
C MET A 1 -7.02 -41.48 12.80
N LEU A 2 -6.02 -40.69 12.37
CA LEU A 2 -5.84 -39.94 11.10
C LEU A 2 -7.05 -39.17 10.54
N GLN A 3 -7.15 -37.84 10.66
CA GLN A 3 -6.48 -36.78 9.87
C GLN A 3 -6.52 -36.95 8.34
N GLY A 4 -6.99 -35.89 7.65
CA GLY A 4 -6.32 -35.38 6.44
C GLY A 4 -7.16 -35.32 5.16
N SER A 5 -7.94 -34.25 4.96
CA SER A 5 -8.36 -33.82 3.61
C SER A 5 -7.48 -32.65 3.16
N LEU A 6 -6.46 -32.96 2.37
CA LEU A 6 -5.58 -31.99 1.72
C LEU A 6 -6.33 -31.31 0.57
N GLN A 7 -6.46 -29.98 0.68
CA GLN A 7 -6.89 -29.13 -0.42
C GLN A 7 -5.72 -28.91 -1.39
N SER A 8 -6.01 -29.10 -2.67
CA SER A 8 -5.15 -28.83 -3.82
C SER A 8 -4.98 -27.33 -4.03
N VAL A 9 -3.73 -26.86 -4.14
CA VAL A 9 -3.39 -25.52 -4.65
C VAL A 9 -2.28 -25.70 -5.71
N PRO A 10 -2.42 -25.10 -6.91
CA PRO A 10 -1.58 -25.43 -8.06
C PRO A 10 -0.20 -24.74 -8.03
N SER A 11 0.80 -25.51 -8.45
CA SER A 11 2.15 -25.09 -8.80
C SER A 11 2.15 -23.95 -9.82
N CYS A 12 2.72 -22.81 -9.46
CA CYS A 12 3.11 -21.78 -10.41
C CYS A 12 4.63 -21.76 -10.55
N VAL A 13 5.07 -22.20 -11.72
CA VAL A 13 6.45 -22.25 -12.21
C VAL A 13 7.06 -20.86 -12.21
N VAL A 14 8.17 -20.66 -11.48
CA VAL A 14 9.08 -19.52 -11.71
C VAL A 14 10.38 -20.04 -12.32
N ARG A 15 10.66 -19.43 -13.46
CA ARG A 15 11.55 -19.80 -14.54
C ARG A 15 13.01 -19.53 -14.17
N LEU A 16 13.82 -20.57 -14.35
CA LEU A 16 15.28 -20.59 -14.29
C LEU A 16 15.88 -19.60 -15.31
N TRP A 17 16.72 -18.66 -14.85
CA TRP A 17 17.61 -17.90 -15.75
C TRP A 17 19.07 -18.26 -15.41
N ARG A 18 19.69 -18.99 -16.32
CA ARG A 18 21.08 -19.47 -16.29
C ARG A 18 21.85 -18.73 -17.39
N GLY A 19 22.96 -18.10 -17.03
CA GLY A 19 23.97 -17.56 -17.95
C GLY A 19 24.65 -16.34 -17.32
N GLY A 20 25.97 -16.19 -17.28
CA GLY A 20 27.07 -16.94 -17.86
C GLY A 20 28.38 -16.39 -17.27
N LEU A 21 29.39 -17.24 -17.29
CA LEU A 21 30.78 -17.03 -16.86
C LEU A 21 31.44 -15.86 -17.60
N LEU A 22 32.32 -15.09 -16.95
CA LEU A 22 33.56 -14.55 -17.55
C LEU A 22 34.52 -14.02 -16.46
N LEU A 23 35.71 -14.61 -16.44
CA LEU A 23 36.90 -14.24 -15.67
C LEU A 23 37.38 -12.84 -16.04
N TRP A 24 37.76 -12.02 -15.05
CA TRP A 24 38.86 -11.05 -15.17
C TRP A 24 39.63 -10.98 -13.85
N ALA A 25 40.87 -11.47 -13.88
CA ALA A 25 41.88 -11.19 -12.87
C ALA A 25 42.46 -9.78 -13.15
N GLY A 26 42.59 -8.95 -12.12
CA GLY A 26 43.17 -7.62 -12.27
C GLY A 26 43.11 -6.82 -10.97
N VAL A 27 44.20 -6.87 -10.21
CA VAL A 27 44.44 -6.08 -9.00
C VAL A 27 44.43 -4.59 -9.36
N VAL A 28 43.49 -3.83 -8.78
CA VAL A 28 43.62 -2.38 -8.61
C VAL A 28 43.49 -2.09 -7.12
N ILE A 29 44.61 -1.63 -6.55
CA ILE A 29 44.73 -1.13 -5.20
C ILE A 29 43.87 0.12 -5.10
N LEU A 30 42.78 0.07 -4.33
CA LEU A 30 42.06 1.26 -3.88
C LEU A 30 42.10 1.30 -2.36
N SER A 31 42.66 2.40 -1.87
CA SER A 31 42.66 2.92 -0.50
C SER A 31 41.68 2.24 0.47
N SER A 32 42.25 1.68 1.54
CA SER A 32 41.55 1.14 2.70
C SER A 32 40.75 2.21 3.42
N VAL A 33 39.53 2.50 2.96
CA VAL A 33 38.47 2.95 3.86
C VAL A 33 37.90 1.70 4.49
N VAL A 34 38.42 1.34 5.66
CA VAL A 34 37.81 0.35 6.54
C VAL A 34 36.50 0.97 7.05
N VAL A 35 35.39 0.63 6.40
CA VAL A 35 34.07 0.72 7.03
C VAL A 35 34.07 -0.33 8.14
N PRO A 36 33.86 0.05 9.42
CA PRO A 36 33.75 -0.94 10.48
C PRO A 36 32.59 -1.88 10.14
N GLY A 37 32.94 -3.16 10.09
CA GLY A 37 32.19 -4.22 9.47
C GLY A 37 30.73 -4.29 9.91
N PHE A 38 29.88 -4.45 8.90
CA PHE A 38 28.83 -5.43 8.97
C PHE A 38 29.53 -6.76 9.28
N ALA A 39 29.68 -7.08 10.56
CA ALA A 39 30.24 -8.34 10.98
C ALA A 39 29.29 -9.41 10.44
N ASP A 40 29.79 -10.20 9.48
CA ASP A 40 29.25 -11.51 9.16
C ASP A 40 29.43 -12.38 10.42
N ASP A 41 28.56 -12.19 11.42
CA ASP A 41 28.42 -13.13 12.51
C ASP A 41 27.70 -14.34 11.90
N GLU A 42 28.51 -15.33 11.51
CA GLU A 42 28.12 -16.68 11.09
C GLU A 42 27.45 -17.47 12.25
N ARG A 43 26.88 -16.75 13.21
CA ARG A 43 26.18 -17.23 14.40
C ARG A 43 24.69 -16.97 14.32
N VAL A 44 24.13 -16.83 13.12
CA VAL A 44 22.75 -17.28 12.88
C VAL A 44 22.77 -18.81 12.80
N ALA A 45 23.24 -19.44 13.89
CA ALA A 45 22.81 -20.78 14.24
C ALA A 45 21.29 -20.75 14.12
N SER A 46 20.72 -21.76 13.46
CA SER A 46 19.29 -21.86 13.23
C SER A 46 18.53 -21.55 14.52
N VAL A 47 18.09 -20.31 14.68
CA VAL A 47 17.01 -19.98 15.57
C VAL A 47 15.82 -20.55 14.82
N LYS A 48 15.60 -21.85 15.02
CA LYS A 48 14.27 -22.42 14.91
C LYS A 48 13.49 -21.66 15.97
N SER A 49 12.98 -20.50 15.60
CA SER A 49 12.17 -19.74 16.52
C SER A 49 10.91 -20.55 16.70
N ASP A 50 10.73 -21.07 17.91
CA ASP A 50 9.43 -21.46 18.44
C ASP A 50 8.53 -20.21 18.63
N GLU A 51 8.77 -19.13 17.86
CA GLU A 51 8.08 -17.86 17.98
C GLU A 51 6.74 -17.99 17.27
N GLU A 52 5.70 -17.75 18.04
CA GLU A 52 4.36 -17.58 17.52
C GLU A 52 4.37 -16.66 16.30
N PRO A 53 3.64 -17.00 15.23
CA PRO A 53 3.57 -16.18 14.03
C PRO A 53 3.18 -14.75 14.42
N ILE A 54 3.91 -13.78 13.86
CA ILE A 54 3.66 -12.35 14.08
C ILE A 54 2.18 -12.07 13.74
N GLY A 55 1.46 -11.49 14.71
CA GLY A 55 0.06 -11.17 14.57
C GLY A 55 -0.19 -10.01 13.59
N SER A 56 -1.45 -9.60 13.45
CA SER A 56 -1.79 -8.39 12.69
C SER A 56 -1.08 -7.18 13.29
N ALA A 57 -0.45 -6.35 12.44
CA ALA A 57 0.30 -5.16 12.86
C ALA A 57 -0.54 -4.19 13.72
N TRP A 58 -1.86 -4.22 13.61
CA TRP A 58 -2.77 -3.33 14.36
C TRP A 58 -3.22 -3.91 15.70
N GLU A 59 -3.31 -5.24 15.79
CA GLU A 59 -3.86 -5.95 16.95
C GLU A 59 -2.74 -6.41 17.90
N ASP A 60 -1.52 -6.52 17.40
CA ASP A 60 -0.39 -6.99 18.20
C ASP A 60 0.05 -5.95 19.25
N SER A 61 -0.07 -6.34 20.53
CA SER A 61 0.44 -5.58 21.67
C SER A 61 1.95 -5.30 21.59
N ARG A 62 2.72 -6.13 20.89
CA ARG A 62 4.17 -6.03 20.72
C ARG A 62 4.59 -5.03 19.63
N ASN A 63 3.65 -4.40 18.93
CA ASN A 63 3.96 -3.43 17.87
C ASN A 63 4.86 -2.31 18.44
N PRO A 64 6.07 -2.09 17.89
CA PRO A 64 7.00 -1.07 18.41
C PRO A 64 6.43 0.34 18.33
N VAL A 65 5.56 0.64 17.35
CA VAL A 65 4.87 1.92 17.25
C VAL A 65 3.90 2.11 18.42
N ARG A 66 3.19 1.06 18.82
CA ARG A 66 2.31 1.08 20.00
C ARG A 66 3.11 1.26 21.29
N VAL A 67 4.23 0.54 21.44
CA VAL A 67 5.08 0.63 22.64
C VAL A 67 5.71 2.02 22.76
N ALA A 68 6.22 2.58 21.67
CA ALA A 68 6.93 3.85 21.71
C ALA A 68 6.01 5.09 21.70
N PHE A 69 4.83 4.99 21.06
CA PHE A 69 3.96 6.14 20.81
C PHE A 69 2.52 5.97 21.31
N GLY A 70 2.17 4.84 21.91
CA GLY A 70 0.81 4.53 22.35
C GLY A 70 -0.15 4.22 21.20
N ASP A 71 -1.41 4.00 21.54
CA ASP A 71 -2.47 3.64 20.59
C ASP A 71 -2.93 4.79 19.69
N GLU A 72 -2.78 6.05 20.14
CA GLU A 72 -3.24 7.23 19.41
C GLU A 72 -2.62 7.33 18.02
N ARG A 73 -1.35 6.91 17.88
CA ARG A 73 -0.64 6.96 16.61
C ARG A 73 -1.18 5.94 15.62
N LEU A 74 -1.58 4.75 16.08
CA LEU A 74 -2.23 3.74 15.25
C LEU A 74 -3.68 4.12 14.89
N ALA A 75 -4.31 5.02 15.67
CA ALA A 75 -5.66 5.51 15.42
C ALA A 75 -5.75 6.60 14.33
N LEU A 76 -4.61 7.08 13.81
CA LEU A 76 -4.58 8.05 12.72
C LEU A 76 -5.34 7.54 11.50
N TRP A 77 -6.14 8.40 10.88
CA TRP A 77 -7.01 8.02 9.77
C TRP A 77 -6.25 7.40 8.59
N SER A 78 -5.03 7.87 8.32
CA SER A 78 -4.18 7.45 7.19
C SER A 78 -3.51 6.10 7.42
N LEU A 79 -3.43 5.64 8.66
CA LEU A 79 -2.82 4.37 9.02
C LEU A 79 -3.87 3.25 9.15
N ARG A 80 -5.14 3.59 9.28
CA ARG A 80 -6.20 2.58 9.32
C ARG A 80 -6.38 1.92 7.96
N VAL A 81 -6.48 0.59 7.98
CA VAL A 81 -6.75 -0.21 6.77
C VAL A 81 -8.10 0.22 6.17
N PRO A 82 -8.16 0.59 4.88
CA PRO A 82 -9.41 0.88 4.20
C PRO A 82 -10.33 -0.34 4.24
N ARG A 83 -11.58 -0.14 4.68
CA ARG A 83 -12.61 -1.18 4.64
C ARG A 83 -13.46 -0.99 3.40
N ALA A 84 -13.69 -2.07 2.66
CA ALA A 84 -14.64 -2.07 1.56
C ALA A 84 -16.04 -1.76 2.12
N VAL A 85 -16.77 -0.91 1.40
CA VAL A 85 -18.16 -0.54 1.70
C VAL A 85 -18.99 -0.85 0.47
N ASP A 86 -20.17 -1.41 0.68
CA ASP A 86 -21.10 -1.67 -0.41
C ASP A 86 -21.56 -0.36 -1.04
N VAL A 87 -21.42 -0.28 -2.36
CA VAL A 87 -21.84 0.89 -3.13
C VAL A 87 -23.37 0.87 -3.25
N PRO A 88 -24.05 2.00 -2.99
CA PRO A 88 -25.50 2.11 -3.23
C PRO A 88 -25.84 1.81 -4.70
N SER A 89 -26.97 1.15 -4.94
CA SER A 89 -27.38 0.71 -6.29
C SER A 89 -27.68 1.85 -7.26
N SER A 90 -27.99 3.05 -6.75
CA SER A 90 -28.35 4.23 -7.56
C SER A 90 -27.11 4.99 -8.02
N ILE A 91 -26.38 4.44 -9.00
CA ILE A 91 -25.33 5.20 -9.70
C ILE A 91 -26.00 6.04 -10.80
N PRO A 92 -25.86 7.38 -10.79
CA PRO A 92 -26.41 8.23 -11.84
C PRO A 92 -25.79 7.91 -13.21
N ALA A 93 -26.57 8.07 -14.28
CA ALA A 93 -26.11 7.77 -15.64
C ALA A 93 -24.90 8.63 -16.02
N GLY A 94 -23.78 8.00 -16.39
CA GLY A 94 -22.52 8.67 -16.68
C GLY A 94 -21.73 9.12 -15.45
N GLY A 95 -22.18 8.78 -14.23
CA GLY A 95 -21.49 9.04 -12.99
C GLY A 95 -20.55 7.91 -12.54
N ASN A 96 -19.78 8.18 -11.49
CA ASN A 96 -18.89 7.23 -10.84
C ASN A 96 -19.59 6.54 -9.65
N ALA A 97 -19.03 5.42 -9.18
CA ALA A 97 -19.53 4.72 -8.01
C ALA A 97 -19.60 5.61 -6.74
N ILE A 98 -18.73 6.62 -6.64
CA ILE A 98 -18.70 7.57 -5.52
C ILE A 98 -19.95 8.46 -5.51
N ASP A 99 -20.48 8.81 -6.69
CA ASP A 99 -21.62 9.72 -6.83
C ASP A 99 -22.90 9.12 -6.22
N ALA A 100 -23.01 7.79 -6.18
CA ALA A 100 -24.12 7.10 -5.53
C ALA A 100 -24.21 7.39 -4.02
N PHE A 101 -23.07 7.58 -3.35
CA PHE A 101 -23.05 7.96 -1.94
C PHE A 101 -23.49 9.41 -1.71
N LEU A 102 -23.14 10.32 -2.63
CA LEU A 102 -23.62 11.70 -2.58
C LEU A 102 -25.12 11.75 -2.83
N GLN A 103 -25.61 11.07 -3.87
CA GLN A 103 -27.02 11.04 -4.22
C GLN A 103 -27.87 10.54 -3.05
N ARG A 104 -27.45 9.45 -2.40
CA ARG A 104 -28.14 8.92 -1.21
C ARG A 104 -28.28 9.98 -0.10
N LYS A 105 -27.27 10.82 0.12
CA LYS A 105 -27.32 11.88 1.14
C LYS A 105 -28.16 13.08 0.69
N LEU A 106 -28.11 13.42 -0.60
CA LEU A 106 -28.92 14.49 -1.19
C LEU A 106 -30.41 14.14 -1.15
N ASP A 107 -30.77 12.91 -1.51
CA ASP A 107 -32.14 12.40 -1.43
C ASP A 107 -32.66 12.42 0.00
N ALA A 108 -31.82 11.97 0.96
CA ALA A 108 -32.17 12.03 2.39
C ALA A 108 -32.34 13.46 2.91
N ALA A 109 -31.62 14.43 2.33
CA ALA A 109 -31.72 15.84 2.68
C ALA A 109 -32.80 16.60 1.89
N GLY A 110 -33.39 16.00 0.85
CA GLY A 110 -34.35 16.64 -0.04
C GLY A 110 -33.75 17.77 -0.90
N VAL A 111 -32.44 17.74 -1.17
CA VAL A 111 -31.72 18.78 -1.92
C VAL A 111 -31.26 18.23 -3.26
N VAL A 112 -31.38 19.04 -4.32
CA VAL A 112 -30.90 18.68 -5.66
C VAL A 112 -29.43 19.11 -5.82
N ALA A 113 -28.62 18.25 -6.43
CA ALA A 113 -27.24 18.58 -6.76
C ALA A 113 -27.16 19.80 -7.70
N SER A 114 -26.16 20.65 -7.51
CA SER A 114 -25.84 21.70 -8.49
C SER A 114 -25.47 21.07 -9.83
N GLY A 115 -25.93 21.70 -10.92
CA GLY A 115 -25.56 21.27 -12.27
C GLY A 115 -24.06 21.37 -12.54
N GLU A 116 -23.61 20.69 -13.58
CA GLU A 116 -22.21 20.74 -14.00
C GLU A 116 -21.78 22.18 -14.31
N ALA A 117 -20.57 22.53 -13.88
CA ALA A 117 -20.04 23.86 -14.13
C ALA A 117 -19.77 24.09 -15.62
N ASP A 118 -19.87 25.34 -16.07
CA ASP A 118 -19.51 25.70 -17.44
C ASP A 118 -18.05 25.30 -17.78
N ARG A 119 -17.80 24.96 -19.04
CA ARG A 119 -16.48 24.50 -19.53
C ARG A 119 -15.37 25.49 -19.20
N ARG A 120 -15.64 26.80 -19.30
CA ARG A 120 -14.64 27.84 -18.97
C ARG A 120 -14.29 27.83 -17.48
N THR A 121 -15.25 27.48 -16.62
CA THR A 121 -15.04 27.35 -15.17
C THR A 121 -14.28 26.07 -14.84
N LEU A 122 -14.61 24.95 -15.47
CA LEU A 122 -13.89 23.68 -15.30
C LEU A 122 -12.41 23.83 -15.69
N LEU A 123 -12.13 24.46 -16.83
CA LEU A 123 -10.76 24.71 -17.28
C LEU A 123 -9.96 25.51 -16.24
N ARG A 124 -10.53 26.61 -15.72
CA ARG A 124 -9.84 27.44 -14.70
C ARG A 124 -9.52 26.66 -13.43
N ARG A 125 -10.42 25.79 -12.97
CA ARG A 125 -10.21 24.96 -11.77
C ARG A 125 -9.10 23.95 -12.02
N VAL A 126 -9.18 23.21 -13.12
CA VAL A 126 -8.19 22.18 -13.46
C VAL A 126 -6.80 22.81 -13.67
N THR A 127 -6.68 23.94 -14.37
CA THR A 127 -5.36 24.58 -14.54
C THR A 127 -4.81 25.11 -13.23
N LEU A 128 -5.66 25.71 -12.39
CA LEU A 128 -5.24 26.23 -11.09
C LEU A 128 -4.78 25.09 -10.16
N ASP A 129 -5.52 23.99 -10.12
CA ASP A 129 -5.20 22.83 -9.27
C ASP A 129 -3.91 22.13 -9.73
N LEU A 130 -3.70 22.01 -11.05
CA LEU A 130 -2.56 21.28 -11.61
C LEU A 130 -1.29 22.11 -11.74
N THR A 131 -1.41 23.41 -12.03
CA THR A 131 -0.25 24.28 -12.33
C THR A 131 -0.09 25.44 -11.35
N GLY A 132 -1.11 25.74 -10.54
CA GLY A 132 -1.13 26.92 -9.68
C GLY A 132 -1.40 28.23 -10.43
N LEU A 133 -1.64 28.18 -11.75
CA LEU A 133 -1.83 29.34 -12.61
C LEU A 133 -3.19 29.30 -13.31
N LEU A 134 -3.70 30.49 -13.65
CA LEU A 134 -4.90 30.62 -14.48
C LEU A 134 -4.58 30.29 -15.95
N PRO A 135 -5.57 29.83 -16.74
CA PRO A 135 -5.35 29.44 -18.12
C PRO A 135 -4.98 30.66 -18.98
N THR A 136 -3.96 30.51 -19.82
CA THR A 136 -3.62 31.49 -20.87
C THR A 136 -4.52 31.29 -22.09
N SER A 137 -4.83 32.39 -22.78
CA SER A 137 -5.70 32.39 -23.97
C SER A 137 -4.96 32.00 -25.24
#